data_AF-A0A920F9Q6-F1
#
_entry.id   AF-A0A920F9Q6-F1
#
_cell.length_a   1.000
_cell.length_b   1.000
_cell.length_c   1.000
_cell.angle_alpha   90.00
_cell.angle_beta   90.00
_cell.angle_gamma   90.00
#
_symmetry.space_group_name_H-M   'P 1'
#
loop_
_entity.id
_entity.type
_entity.pdbx_description
1 polymer ?
#
loop_
_entity_poly.entity_id
_entity_poly.type
_entity_poly.pdbx_seq_one_letter_code
_entity_poly.pdbx_strand_id
1 'polypeptide(L)'
;MDNFAIARQNMVDNQIRANKVTDPALIEAFLSIPREDFVPTGKETVAYVDEDLSLGGGRFLIEPMVLSRLLQEADIDGSDIV
;
A
#
# COMPACT_ATOMS: atom_id res chain seq x y z
N MET A 1 10.22 -10.99 -15.33
CA MET A 1 9.02 -11.16 -14.48
C MET A 1 9.46 -10.79 -13.09
N ASP A 2 9.44 -9.50 -12.82
CA ASP A 2 9.84 -8.98 -11.52
C ASP A 2 8.88 -9.53 -10.48
N ASN A 3 9.41 -10.09 -9.40
CA ASN A 3 8.58 -10.79 -8.43
C ASN A 3 7.87 -9.76 -7.53
N PHE A 4 6.73 -9.25 -7.99
CA PHE A 4 5.92 -8.27 -7.27
C PHE A 4 5.51 -8.75 -5.87
N ALA A 5 5.35 -10.05 -5.66
CA ALA A 5 5.08 -10.60 -4.33
C ALA A 5 6.26 -10.36 -3.36
N ILE A 6 7.51 -10.48 -3.84
CA ILE A 6 8.69 -10.12 -3.04
C ILE A 6 8.73 -8.61 -2.78
N ALA A 7 8.46 -7.78 -3.79
CA ALA A 7 8.43 -6.33 -3.61
C ALA A 7 7.37 -5.88 -2.59
N ARG A 8 6.18 -6.49 -2.64
CA ARG A 8 5.09 -6.28 -1.68
C ARG A 8 5.47 -6.70 -0.27
N GLN A 9 6.04 -7.90 -0.12
CA GLN A 9 6.53 -8.38 1.16
C GLN A 9 7.58 -7.42 1.73
N ASN A 10 8.53 -6.98 0.91
CA ASN A 10 9.56 -6.03 1.31
C ASN A 10 8.99 -4.66 1.71
N MET A 11 7.98 -4.15 1.01
CA MET A 11 7.27 -2.93 1.41
C MET A 11 6.63 -3.11 2.79
N VAL A 12 5.94 -4.22 3.02
CA VAL A 12 5.30 -4.50 4.32
C VAL A 12 6.32 -4.59 5.44
N ASP A 13 7.42 -5.31 5.23
CA ASP A 13 8.43 -5.56 6.27
C ASP A 13 9.27 -4.31 6.57
N ASN A 14 9.70 -3.59 5.54
CA ASN A 14 10.69 -2.51 5.70
C ASN A 14 10.06 -1.12 5.81
N GLN A 15 8.84 -0.92 5.32
CA GLN A 15 8.16 0.39 5.35
C GLN A 15 6.99 0.36 6.34
N ILE A 16 6.02 -0.54 6.16
CA ILE A 16 4.77 -0.52 6.93
C ILE A 16 4.98 -0.93 8.39
N ARG A 17 5.53 -2.12 8.65
CA ARG A 17 5.80 -2.61 10.02
C ARG A 17 6.84 -1.75 10.74
N ALA A 18 7.86 -1.29 10.01
CA ALA A 18 8.89 -0.40 10.55
C ALA A 18 8.32 0.92 11.05
N ASN A 19 7.23 1.41 10.44
CA ASN A 19 6.56 2.65 10.80
C ASN A 19 5.32 2.43 11.70
N LYS A 20 5.35 1.43 12.58
CA LYS A 20 4.36 1.23 13.66
C LYS A 20 2.93 0.93 13.16
N VAL A 21 2.79 0.36 11.98
CA VAL A 21 1.52 -0.27 11.58
C VAL A 21 1.54 -1.70 12.12
N THR A 22 0.59 -2.00 13.00
CA THR A 22 0.55 -3.21 13.82
C THR A 22 -0.76 -3.98 13.71
N ASP A 23 -1.82 -3.39 13.15
CA ASP A 23 -3.08 -4.10 12.90
C ASP A 23 -2.84 -5.29 11.95
N PRO A 24 -3.06 -6.54 12.41
CA PRO A 24 -2.87 -7.73 11.58
C PRO A 24 -3.79 -7.76 10.35
N ALA A 25 -5.03 -7.28 10.46
CA ALA A 25 -5.98 -7.30 9.35
C ALA A 25 -5.54 -6.33 8.25
N LEU A 26 -5.10 -5.13 8.63
CA LEU A 26 -4.53 -4.16 7.70
C LEU A 26 -3.25 -4.66 7.04
N ILE A 27 -2.34 -5.27 7.80
CA ILE A 27 -1.10 -5.85 7.26
C ILE A 27 -1.42 -6.94 6.23
N GLU A 28 -2.38 -7.81 6.51
CA GLU A 28 -2.82 -8.85 5.57
C GLU A 28 -3.45 -8.24 4.31
N ALA A 29 -4.20 -7.15 4.43
CA ALA A 29 -4.72 -6.43 3.27
C ALA A 29 -3.59 -5.90 2.37
N PHE A 30 -2.53 -5.31 2.94
CA PHE A 30 -1.36 -4.87 2.17
C PHE A 30 -0.56 -6.02 1.54
N LEU A 31 -0.60 -7.22 2.12
CA LEU A 31 0.05 -8.43 1.56
C LEU A 31 -0.79 -9.09 0.46
N SER A 32 -2.11 -9.06 0.57
CA SER A 32 -3.01 -9.75 -0.35
C SER A 32 -3.38 -8.91 -1.58
N ILE A 33 -3.52 -7.59 -1.43
CA ILE A 33 -3.97 -6.70 -2.52
C ILE A 33 -2.79 -6.27 -3.41
N PRO A 34 -2.81 -6.60 -4.71
CA PRO A 34 -1.77 -6.20 -5.66
C PRO A 34 -1.80 -4.71 -5.97
N ARG A 35 -0.97 -3.92 -5.26
CA ARG A 35 -0.83 -2.48 -5.49
C ARG A 35 -0.41 -2.15 -6.94
N GLU A 36 0.33 -3.04 -7.60
CA GLU A 36 0.75 -2.94 -9.00
C GLU A 36 -0.41 -2.92 -10.00
N ASP A 37 -1.60 -3.40 -9.62
CA ASP A 37 -2.78 -3.36 -10.49
C ASP A 37 -3.45 -1.97 -10.51
N PHE A 38 -3.05 -1.07 -9.61
CA PHE A 38 -3.66 0.26 -9.43
C PHE A 38 -2.77 1.42 -9.91
N VAL A 39 -1.65 1.12 -10.57
CA VAL A 39 -0.74 2.14 -11.13
C VAL A 39 -0.91 2.24 -12.65
N PRO A 40 -0.51 3.35 -13.29
CA PRO A 40 -0.52 3.45 -14.75
C PRO A 40 0.41 2.42 -15.39
N THR A 41 0.09 2.03 -16.62
CA THR A 41 0.91 1.10 -17.41
C THR A 41 2.37 1.55 -17.49
N GLY A 42 3.30 0.64 -17.20
CA GLY A 42 4.74 0.90 -17.18
C GLY A 42 5.28 1.44 -15.85
N LYS A 43 4.43 1.58 -14.82
CA LYS A 43 4.82 1.97 -13.44
C LYS A 43 4.75 0.83 -12.44
N GLU A 44 4.41 -0.39 -12.87
CA GLU A 44 4.21 -1.56 -12.01
C GLU A 44 5.48 -1.88 -11.21
N THR A 45 6.66 -1.73 -11.83
CA THR A 45 7.98 -1.99 -11.21
C THR A 45 8.31 -1.04 -10.06
N VAL A 46 7.63 0.10 -9.97
CA VAL A 46 7.82 1.09 -8.90
C VAL A 46 6.60 1.19 -7.97
N ALA A 47 5.63 0.29 -8.08
CA ALA A 47 4.39 0.34 -7.29
C ALA A 47 4.61 0.31 -5.77
N TYR A 48 5.75 -0.23 -5.32
CA TYR A 48 6.09 -0.53 -3.93
C TYR A 48 7.14 0.42 -3.33
N VAL A 49 7.53 1.47 -4.05
CA VAL A 49 8.37 2.53 -3.49
C VAL A 49 7.54 3.40 -2.56
N ASP A 50 8.18 3.93 -1.52
CA ASP A 50 7.53 4.84 -0.57
C ASP A 50 7.50 6.27 -1.15
N GLU A 51 6.74 6.44 -2.23
CA GLU A 51 6.52 7.70 -2.94
C GLU A 51 5.12 7.76 -3.53
N ASP A 52 4.60 8.98 -3.70
CA ASP A 52 3.38 9.24 -4.42
C ASP A 52 3.54 8.94 -5.93
N LEU A 53 2.63 8.14 -6.49
CA LEU A 53 2.64 7.81 -7.91
C LEU A 53 1.56 8.57 -8.66
N SER A 54 1.95 9.39 -9.65
CA SER A 54 0.98 10.12 -10.47
C SER A 54 0.08 9.17 -11.26
N LEU A 55 -1.23 9.35 -11.12
CA LEU A 55 -2.28 8.65 -11.89
C LEU A 55 -2.73 9.44 -13.12
N GLY A 56 -2.14 10.62 -13.36
CA GLY A 56 -2.60 11.58 -14.36
C GLY A 56 -3.78 12.44 -13.88
N GLY A 57 -4.06 13.52 -14.63
CA GLY A 57 -5.15 14.45 -14.31
C GLY A 57 -5.01 15.13 -12.95
N GLY A 58 -3.78 15.31 -12.45
CA GLY A 58 -3.50 15.90 -11.14
C GLY A 58 -3.75 14.99 -9.94
N ARG A 59 -4.05 13.70 -10.16
CA ARG A 59 -4.27 12.72 -9.09
C ARG A 59 -3.03 11.87 -8.85
N PHE A 60 -2.92 11.37 -7.61
CA PHE A 60 -1.81 10.54 -7.15
C PHE A 60 -2.34 9.34 -6.37
N LEU A 61 -1.66 8.22 -6.50
CA LEU A 61 -1.78 7.09 -5.60
C LEU A 61 -0.83 7.35 -4.44
N ILE A 62 -1.39 7.50 -3.24
CA ILE A 62 -0.66 7.86 -2.02
C ILE A 62 0.41 6.81 -1.71
N GLU A 63 1.60 7.26 -1.30
CA GLU A 63 2.70 6.40 -0.85
C GLU A 63 2.24 5.34 0.19
N PRO A 64 2.75 4.09 0.10
CA PRO A 64 2.30 3.00 0.96
C PRO A 64 2.33 3.30 2.46
N MET A 65 3.41 3.94 2.97
CA MET A 65 3.54 4.20 4.40
C MET A 65 2.45 5.14 4.89
N VAL A 66 2.22 6.28 4.22
CA VAL A 66 1.17 7.23 4.62
C VAL A 66 -0.21 6.61 4.54
N LEU A 67 -0.52 5.88 3.47
CA LEU A 67 -1.80 5.19 3.35
C LEU A 67 -1.99 4.19 4.49
N SER A 68 -0.95 3.42 4.83
CA SER A 68 -1.03 2.43 5.91
C SER A 68 -1.25 3.06 7.29
N ARG A 69 -0.60 4.20 7.56
CA ARG A 69 -0.83 4.97 8.79
C ARG A 69 -2.23 5.55 8.83
N LEU A 70 -2.71 6.14 7.73
CA LEU A 70 -4.05 6.72 7.65
C LEU A 70 -5.12 5.67 7.94
N LEU A 71 -5.02 4.49 7.33
CA LEU A 71 -5.97 3.39 7.55
C LEU A 71 -5.93 2.87 8.98
N GLN A 72 -4.75 2.75 9.59
CA GLN A 72 -4.65 2.32 10.99
C GLN A 72 -5.27 3.35 11.95
N GLU A 73 -5.01 4.64 11.75
CA GLU A 73 -5.56 5.69 12.62
C GLU A 73 -7.07 5.90 12.40
N ALA A 74 -7.60 5.48 11.25
CA ALA A 74 -9.02 5.45 11.01
C ALA A 74 -9.75 4.35 11.81
N ASP A 75 -9.02 3.35 12.34
CA ASP A 75 -9.53 2.25 13.17
C ASP A 75 -10.75 1.54 12.54
N ILE A 76 -10.65 1.27 11.23
CA ILE A 76 -11.76 0.74 10.42
C ILE A 76 -12.04 -0.71 10.80
N ASP A 77 -13.31 -1.04 11.06
CA ASP A 77 -13.73 -2.39 11.38
C ASP A 77 -15.02 -2.82 10.65
N GLY A 78 -15.42 -4.08 10.85
CA GLY A 78 -16.58 -4.67 10.17
C GLY A 78 -17.94 -4.11 10.61
N SER A 79 -17.98 -3.22 11.60
CA SER A 79 -19.18 -2.53 12.07
C SER A 79 -19.35 -1.13 11.44
N ASP A 80 -18.35 -0.64 10.71
CA ASP A 80 -18.44 0.60 9.96
C ASP A 80 -19.49 0.55 8.85
N ILE A 81 -20.08 1.70 8.56
CA ILE A 81 -21.15 1.89 7.57
C ILE A 81 -20.68 2.78 6.42
N VAL A 82 -21.20 2.52 5.22
CA VAL A 82 -20.89 3.23 3.96
C VAL A 82 -22.03 4.15 3.55
#